data_AF-A0A316P1F1-F1
#
_entry.id   AF-A0A316P1F1-F1
#
_cell.length_a   1.000
_cell.length_b   1.000
_cell.length_c   1.000
_cell.angle_alpha   90.00
_cell.angle_beta   90.00
_cell.angle_gamma   90.00
#
_symmetry.space_group_name_H-M   'P 1'
#
loop_
_entity.id
_entity.type
_entity.pdbx_description
1 polymer ?
#
loop_
_entity_poly.entity_id
_entity_poly.type
_entity_poly.pdbx_seq_one_letter_code
_entity_poly.pdbx_strand_id
1 'polypeptide(L)'
;MNSRGGGAGKNTLFKGLLDLKNFRFNRKKYYGFTLSEVLITLVIIGIVASMTLPSLIGKYQEKQWKVAYKKAYSSMSQAFLRMQEDGDFIDITPQRVSGENYYTPAIGENFKIISKYFNSVKTCFDGNADECWVCDSGQSGKFSSAAPNWLGCSKASYAFVDYSGMAWYLYSNQEFPILVDVNGNKNPNKLGKDRFVLRFASKESMDGAEGNPMNNVNYTGNIDRIAPWFDIINKKRWCPDGNCLYKSWLLE
;
A
#
# COMPACT_ATOMS: atom_id res chain seq x y z
N MET A 1 -28.51 44.00 92.90
CA MET A 1 -27.14 44.59 92.87
C MET A 1 -26.14 43.45 92.75
N ASN A 2 -25.27 43.52 91.73
CA ASN A 2 -24.01 42.79 91.53
C ASN A 2 -24.05 41.25 91.50
N SER A 3 -23.34 40.53 90.61
CA SER A 3 -22.48 40.88 89.49
C SER A 3 -22.37 39.65 88.59
N ARG A 4 -22.23 39.89 87.29
CA ARG A 4 -21.82 38.89 86.29
C ARG A 4 -20.47 38.29 86.65
N GLY A 5 -20.36 36.97 86.53
CA GLY A 5 -19.10 36.22 86.62
C GLY A 5 -19.16 35.01 85.70
N GLY A 6 -19.06 35.24 84.39
CA GLY A 6 -18.95 34.18 83.39
C GLY A 6 -17.60 33.49 83.52
N GLY A 7 -17.62 32.24 84.00
CA GLY A 7 -16.45 31.37 84.02
C GLY A 7 -16.14 30.89 82.60
N ALA A 8 -15.04 31.38 82.03
CA ALA A 8 -14.50 30.92 80.77
C ALA A 8 -14.02 29.46 80.90
N GLY A 9 -14.80 28.54 80.32
CA GLY A 9 -14.45 27.13 80.18
C GLY A 9 -13.29 26.96 79.19
N LYS A 10 -12.08 26.80 79.75
CA LYS A 10 -10.86 26.19 79.23
C LYS A 10 -10.84 25.86 77.72
N ASN A 11 -9.97 26.59 77.02
CA ASN A 11 -9.47 26.35 75.65
C ASN A 11 -9.31 24.86 75.30
N THR A 12 -10.11 24.39 74.36
CA THR A 12 -10.06 23.05 73.73
C THR A 12 -8.97 22.93 72.66
N LEU A 13 -7.83 23.61 72.83
CA LEU A 13 -6.75 23.60 71.84
C LEU A 13 -5.63 22.59 72.15
N PHE A 14 -5.72 21.88 73.28
CA PHE A 14 -4.73 20.88 73.72
C PHE A 14 -5.27 19.45 73.78
N LYS A 15 -6.34 19.13 73.04
CA LYS A 15 -6.83 17.74 72.88
C LYS A 15 -6.35 17.04 71.62
N GLY A 16 -5.70 17.76 70.69
CA GLY A 16 -5.21 17.19 69.42
C GLY A 16 -3.79 16.61 69.47
N LEU A 17 -3.02 16.83 70.54
CA LEU A 17 -1.60 16.44 70.58
C LEU A 17 -1.32 15.05 71.19
N LEU A 18 -2.34 14.36 71.72
CA LEU A 18 -2.19 13.04 72.35
C LEU A 18 -2.81 11.88 71.55
N ASP A 19 -3.32 12.14 70.35
CA ASP A 19 -3.88 11.10 69.48
C ASP A 19 -2.93 10.65 68.34
N LEU A 20 -1.63 10.93 68.50
CA LEU A 20 -0.58 10.41 67.60
C LEU A 20 0.05 9.10 68.09
N LYS A 21 -0.36 8.55 69.25
CA LYS A 21 0.23 7.31 69.79
C LYS A 21 -0.37 6.02 69.24
N ASN A 22 -1.42 6.07 68.42
CA ASN A 22 -2.13 4.86 67.96
C ASN A 22 -2.39 4.78 66.44
N PHE A 23 -1.57 5.44 65.60
CA PHE A 23 -1.50 5.03 64.20
C PHE A 23 -0.63 3.76 64.08
N ARG A 24 -1.21 2.61 64.45
CA ARG A 24 -0.66 1.31 64.07
C ARG A 24 -0.77 1.19 62.56
N PHE A 25 0.32 1.47 61.85
CA PHE A 25 0.47 1.07 60.45
C PHE A 25 0.34 -0.45 60.37
N ASN A 26 -0.86 -0.92 60.07
CA ASN A 26 -1.09 -2.32 59.75
C ASN A 26 -0.48 -2.55 58.36
N ARG A 27 0.86 -2.71 58.29
CA ARG A 27 1.54 -3.09 57.06
C ARG A 27 1.07 -4.49 56.70
N LYS A 28 0.01 -4.60 55.90
CA LYS A 28 -0.21 -5.81 55.10
C LYS A 28 1.08 -6.01 54.31
N LYS A 29 1.75 -7.16 54.50
CA LYS A 29 2.90 -7.55 53.68
C LYS A 29 2.38 -7.74 52.26
N TYR A 30 2.50 -6.71 51.43
CA TYR A 30 2.37 -6.87 49.99
C TYR A 30 3.65 -7.55 49.52
N TYR A 31 3.55 -8.79 49.04
CA TYR A 31 4.61 -9.43 48.28
C TYR A 31 4.72 -8.66 46.97
N GLY A 32 5.61 -7.67 46.93
CA GLY A 32 5.95 -6.95 45.70
C GLY A 32 6.95 -7.75 44.89
N PHE A 33 6.87 -7.65 43.56
CA PHE A 33 7.87 -8.20 42.68
C PHE A 33 9.24 -7.62 43.02
N THR A 34 10.27 -8.47 43.06
CA THR A 34 11.63 -7.99 43.21
C THR A 34 12.08 -7.31 41.92
N LEU A 35 13.05 -6.38 42.01
CA LEU A 35 13.61 -5.74 40.83
C LEU A 35 14.13 -6.78 39.82
N SER A 36 14.81 -7.81 40.31
CA SER A 36 15.33 -8.90 39.48
C SER A 36 14.24 -9.68 38.76
N GLU A 37 13.11 -9.93 39.41
CA GLU A 37 11.96 -10.64 38.83
C GLU A 37 11.29 -9.82 37.71
N VAL A 38 11.14 -8.51 37.90
CA VAL A 38 10.63 -7.62 36.85
C VAL A 38 11.62 -7.51 35.69
N LEU A 39 12.93 -7.45 35.95
CA LEU A 39 13.94 -7.37 34.90
C LEU A 39 14.00 -8.66 34.05
N ILE A 40 13.97 -9.83 34.68
CA ILE A 40 13.98 -11.11 33.96
C ILE A 40 12.71 -11.26 33.10
N THR A 41 11.55 -10.87 33.63
CA THR A 41 10.29 -10.95 32.88
C THR A 41 10.27 -9.98 31.68
N LEU A 42 10.73 -8.74 31.84
CA LEU A 42 10.87 -7.79 30.73
C LEU A 42 11.87 -8.26 29.68
N VAL A 43 12.99 -8.88 30.09
CA VAL A 43 13.95 -9.48 29.16
C VAL A 43 13.32 -10.63 28.37
N ILE A 44 12.60 -11.55 29.03
CA ILE A 44 11.95 -12.68 28.36
C ILE A 44 10.88 -12.19 27.37
N ILE A 45 10.01 -11.25 27.78
CA ILE A 45 8.99 -10.66 26.90
C ILE A 45 9.66 -9.94 25.72
N GLY A 46 10.76 -9.23 25.96
CA GLY A 46 11.54 -8.56 24.90
C GLY A 46 12.07 -9.54 23.84
N ILE A 47 12.67 -10.65 24.27
CA ILE A 47 13.17 -11.70 23.36
C ILE A 47 12.01 -12.30 22.56
N VAL A 48 10.94 -12.73 23.21
CA VAL A 48 9.79 -13.36 22.54
C VAL A 48 9.11 -12.39 21.58
N ALA A 49 8.91 -11.13 21.99
CA ALA A 49 8.31 -10.10 21.14
C ALA A 49 9.17 -9.83 19.89
N SER A 50 10.50 -9.77 20.05
CA SER A 50 11.42 -9.55 18.91
C SER A 50 11.35 -10.65 17.85
N MET A 51 11.08 -11.90 18.24
CA MET A 51 10.97 -13.03 17.31
C MET A 51 9.60 -13.12 16.64
N THR A 52 8.54 -12.69 17.35
CA THR A 52 7.15 -12.87 16.91
C THR A 52 6.60 -11.68 16.12
N LEU A 53 6.93 -10.45 16.51
CA LEU A 53 6.40 -9.23 15.89
C LEU A 53 6.75 -9.10 14.39
N PRO A 54 8.00 -9.33 13.92
CA PRO A 54 8.33 -9.17 12.51
C PRO A 54 7.52 -10.11 11.61
N SER A 55 7.35 -11.36 12.03
CA SER A 55 6.60 -12.38 11.28
C SER A 55 5.12 -12.05 11.20
N LEU A 56 4.54 -11.56 12.30
CA LEU A 56 3.13 -11.17 12.35
C LEU A 56 2.86 -9.94 11.47
N ILE A 57 3.73 -8.92 11.57
CA ILE A 57 3.62 -7.69 10.77
C ILE A 57 3.73 -8.01 9.28
N GLY A 58 4.68 -8.86 8.87
CA GLY A 58 4.84 -9.27 7.48
C GLY A 58 3.59 -9.95 6.92
N LYS A 59 3.03 -10.93 7.63
CA LYS A 59 1.79 -11.63 7.22
C LYS A 59 0.60 -10.69 7.17
N TYR A 60 0.50 -9.76 8.10
CA TYR A 60 -0.56 -8.76 8.11
C TYR A 60 -0.45 -7.83 6.90
N GLN A 61 0.75 -7.31 6.61
CA GLN A 61 1.00 -6.45 5.44
C GLN A 61 0.66 -7.16 4.13
N GLU A 62 1.08 -8.41 3.96
CA GLU A 62 0.75 -9.20 2.77
C GLU A 62 -0.76 -9.35 2.57
N LYS A 63 -1.51 -9.65 3.65
CA LYS A 63 -2.97 -9.72 3.59
C LYS A 63 -3.60 -8.38 3.23
N GLN A 64 -3.07 -7.27 3.76
CA GLN A 64 -3.56 -5.93 3.43
C GLN A 64 -3.32 -5.60 1.96
N TRP A 65 -2.13 -5.86 1.43
CA TRP A 65 -1.83 -5.62 0.03
C TRP A 65 -2.68 -6.47 -0.90
N LYS A 66 -2.89 -7.75 -0.56
CA LYS A 66 -3.77 -8.64 -1.33
C LYS A 66 -5.21 -8.11 -1.40
N VAL A 67 -5.77 -7.68 -0.28
CA VAL A 67 -7.12 -7.08 -0.24
C VAL A 67 -7.17 -5.77 -1.04
N ALA A 68 -6.18 -4.90 -0.86
CA ALA A 68 -6.09 -3.63 -1.58
C ALA A 68 -5.94 -3.84 -3.10
N TYR A 69 -5.18 -4.86 -3.52
CA TYR A 69 -5.01 -5.24 -4.92
C TYR A 69 -6.29 -5.77 -5.54
N LYS A 70 -7.04 -6.65 -4.86
CA LYS A 70 -8.36 -7.08 -5.33
C LYS A 70 -9.30 -5.90 -5.54
N LYS A 71 -9.27 -4.92 -4.62
CA LYS A 71 -10.03 -3.68 -4.76
C LYS A 71 -9.56 -2.86 -5.96
N ALA A 72 -8.26 -2.69 -6.14
CA ALA A 72 -7.67 -1.98 -7.28
C ALA A 72 -8.09 -2.60 -8.62
N TYR A 73 -7.94 -3.93 -8.75
CA TYR A 73 -8.36 -4.68 -9.92
C TYR A 73 -9.86 -4.51 -10.20
N SER A 74 -10.71 -4.70 -9.20
CA SER A 74 -12.15 -4.54 -9.35
C SER A 74 -12.54 -3.12 -9.76
N SER A 75 -11.90 -2.11 -9.16
CA SER A 75 -12.15 -0.70 -9.48
C SER A 75 -11.73 -0.36 -10.91
N MET A 76 -10.59 -0.88 -11.36
CA MET A 76 -10.10 -0.71 -12.73
C MET A 76 -10.98 -1.41 -13.75
N SER A 77 -11.41 -2.64 -13.48
CA SER A 77 -12.37 -3.35 -14.34
C SER A 77 -13.70 -2.62 -14.44
N GLN A 78 -14.23 -2.10 -13.33
CA GLN A 78 -15.49 -1.34 -13.33
C GLN A 78 -15.35 0.00 -14.06
N ALA A 79 -14.26 0.73 -13.85
CA ALA A 79 -13.97 1.98 -14.55
C ALA A 79 -13.85 1.76 -16.06
N PHE A 80 -13.19 0.66 -16.46
CA PHE A 80 -13.05 0.29 -17.85
C PHE A 80 -14.41 -0.02 -18.50
N LEU A 81 -15.27 -0.81 -17.83
CA LEU A 81 -16.61 -1.11 -18.34
C LEU A 81 -17.45 0.15 -18.53
N ARG A 82 -17.44 1.07 -17.55
CA ARG A 82 -18.17 2.36 -17.67
C ARG A 82 -17.66 3.20 -18.82
N MET A 83 -16.34 3.29 -18.99
CA MET A 83 -15.73 4.02 -20.11
C MET A 83 -16.14 3.42 -21.46
N GLN A 84 -16.33 2.10 -21.55
CA GLN A 84 -16.85 1.47 -22.76
C GLN A 84 -18.34 1.74 -22.98
N GLU A 85 -19.15 1.69 -21.93
CA GLU A 85 -20.59 1.98 -21.97
C GLU A 85 -20.87 3.44 -22.40
N ASP A 86 -20.06 4.39 -21.90
CA ASP A 86 -20.16 5.81 -22.25
C ASP A 86 -19.58 6.13 -23.64
N GLY A 87 -18.94 5.17 -24.32
CA GLY A 87 -18.35 5.35 -25.65
C GLY A 87 -17.06 6.18 -25.67
N ASP A 88 -16.46 6.41 -24.50
CA ASP A 88 -15.23 7.18 -24.33
C ASP A 88 -13.96 6.37 -24.67
N PHE A 89 -14.08 5.05 -24.80
CA PHE A 89 -12.96 4.18 -25.14
C PHE A 89 -12.50 4.36 -26.58
N ILE A 90 -11.24 4.74 -26.75
CA ILE A 90 -10.58 4.86 -28.05
C ILE A 90 -10.03 3.49 -28.42
N ASP A 91 -10.41 2.96 -29.59
CA ASP A 91 -9.94 1.64 -30.00
C ASP A 91 -8.41 1.56 -30.07
N ILE A 92 -7.86 0.49 -29.50
CA ILE A 92 -6.42 0.24 -29.43
C ILE A 92 -6.04 -0.61 -30.64
N THR A 93 -6.05 0.00 -31.82
CA THR A 93 -5.53 -0.66 -33.02
C THR A 93 -4.01 -0.46 -33.08
N PRO A 94 -3.19 -1.53 -33.14
CA PRO A 94 -1.74 -1.38 -33.27
C PRO A 94 -1.42 -0.83 -34.66
N GLN A 95 -0.84 0.38 -34.72
CA GLN A 95 -0.38 0.96 -35.99
C GLN A 95 1.06 0.49 -36.26
N ARG A 96 1.29 -0.07 -37.46
CA ARG A 96 2.63 -0.39 -37.93
C ARG A 96 3.37 0.90 -38.27
N VAL A 97 4.51 1.13 -37.62
CA VAL A 97 5.40 2.25 -37.95
C VAL A 97 6.76 1.66 -38.29
N SER A 98 7.18 1.84 -39.55
CA SER A 98 8.47 1.44 -40.16
C SER A 98 9.39 0.53 -39.32
N GLY A 99 9.53 -0.74 -39.74
CA GLY A 99 10.19 -1.79 -38.96
C GLY A 99 9.21 -2.55 -38.06
N GLU A 100 9.68 -3.53 -37.29
CA GLU A 100 8.85 -4.40 -36.42
C GLU A 100 8.21 -3.68 -35.20
N ASN A 101 8.19 -2.34 -35.20
CA ASN A 101 7.69 -1.53 -34.09
C ASN A 101 6.19 -1.21 -34.29
N TYR A 102 5.39 -1.50 -33.27
CA TYR A 102 3.98 -1.17 -33.22
C TYR A 102 3.76 -0.01 -32.24
N TYR A 103 2.98 0.99 -32.65
CA TYR A 103 2.69 2.19 -31.85
C TYR A 103 1.18 2.38 -31.73
N THR A 104 0.72 2.80 -30.56
CA THR A 104 -0.67 3.25 -30.38
C THR A 104 -0.77 4.38 -29.35
N PRO A 105 -1.03 5.64 -29.79
CA PRO A 105 -1.28 6.75 -28.86
C PRO A 105 -2.56 6.55 -28.04
N ALA A 106 -3.47 5.69 -28.50
CA ALA A 106 -4.75 5.43 -27.84
C ALA A 106 -4.58 4.89 -26.42
N ILE A 107 -3.50 4.17 -26.11
CA ILE A 107 -3.25 3.65 -24.75
C ILE A 107 -3.11 4.80 -23.75
N GLY A 108 -2.24 5.77 -24.05
CA GLY A 108 -2.02 6.92 -23.18
C GLY A 108 -3.30 7.74 -23.00
N GLU A 109 -4.06 7.95 -24.07
CA GLU A 109 -5.32 8.70 -24.00
C GLU A 109 -6.40 7.94 -23.23
N ASN A 110 -6.58 6.64 -23.46
CA ASN A 110 -7.47 5.79 -22.67
C ASN A 110 -7.09 5.80 -21.17
N PHE A 111 -5.79 5.82 -20.85
CA PHE A 111 -5.33 5.92 -19.47
C PHE A 111 -5.67 7.29 -18.83
N LYS A 112 -5.63 8.39 -19.60
CA LYS A 112 -6.12 9.69 -19.11
C LYS A 112 -7.64 9.68 -18.93
N ILE A 113 -8.37 9.12 -19.89
CA ILE A 113 -9.83 9.07 -19.86
C ILE A 113 -10.30 8.23 -18.67
N ILE A 114 -9.76 7.02 -18.49
CA ILE A 114 -10.15 6.13 -17.39
C ILE A 114 -9.88 6.78 -16.03
N SER A 115 -8.85 7.63 -15.89
CA SER A 115 -8.57 8.35 -14.64
C SER A 115 -9.73 9.27 -14.17
N LYS A 116 -10.62 9.68 -15.07
CA LYS A 116 -11.84 10.45 -14.73
C LYS A 116 -12.86 9.58 -13.99
N TYR A 117 -12.96 8.31 -14.37
CA TYR A 117 -13.87 7.33 -13.75
C TYR A 117 -13.42 6.88 -12.36
N PHE A 118 -12.17 7.18 -12.00
CA PHE A 118 -11.60 6.92 -10.67
C PHE A 118 -11.78 8.07 -9.68
N ASN A 119 -12.37 9.21 -10.07
CA ASN A 119 -12.34 10.44 -9.26
C ASN A 119 -10.91 10.75 -8.78
N SER A 120 -9.97 10.87 -9.74
CA SER A 120 -8.57 11.14 -9.44
C SER A 120 -8.41 12.45 -8.66
N VAL A 121 -7.65 12.41 -7.57
CA VAL A 121 -7.35 13.59 -6.73
C VAL A 121 -6.15 14.36 -7.25
N LYS A 122 -5.26 13.68 -7.99
CA LYS A 122 -4.07 14.26 -8.61
C LYS A 122 -3.78 13.54 -9.91
N THR A 123 -3.52 14.28 -10.98
CA THR A 123 -3.13 13.77 -12.29
C THR A 123 -1.76 14.30 -12.67
N CYS A 124 -0.93 13.44 -13.24
CA CYS A 124 0.44 13.74 -13.65
C CYS A 124 0.63 13.28 -15.10
N PHE A 125 0.22 14.13 -16.05
CA PHE A 125 0.23 13.83 -17.48
C PHE A 125 1.23 14.68 -18.28
N ASP A 126 1.83 15.69 -17.67
CA ASP A 126 2.64 16.72 -18.33
C ASP A 126 4.14 16.54 -18.07
N GLY A 127 4.59 15.28 -18.09
CA GLY A 127 6.00 14.96 -17.86
C GLY A 127 6.43 15.03 -16.38
N ASN A 128 5.48 14.90 -15.47
CA ASN A 128 5.66 14.98 -14.02
C ASN A 128 5.23 13.71 -13.28
N ALA A 129 5.44 12.51 -13.87
CA ALA A 129 5.00 11.26 -13.24
C ALA A 129 5.49 11.07 -11.79
N ASP A 130 6.67 11.60 -11.46
CA ASP A 130 7.30 11.55 -10.14
C ASP A 130 6.51 12.27 -9.04
N GLU A 131 5.56 13.12 -9.41
CA GLU A 131 4.65 13.78 -8.49
C GLU A 131 3.47 12.90 -8.03
N CYS A 132 3.13 11.86 -8.80
CA CYS A 132 2.04 10.92 -8.52
C CYS A 132 2.56 9.51 -8.22
N TRP A 133 3.80 9.20 -8.58
CA TRP A 133 4.38 7.88 -8.49
C TRP A 133 5.80 7.95 -7.91
N VAL A 134 6.13 7.08 -6.95
CA VAL A 134 7.48 7.05 -6.37
C VAL A 134 8.45 6.39 -7.35
N CYS A 135 9.25 7.23 -8.02
CA CYS A 135 10.21 6.79 -9.03
C CYS A 135 11.57 6.40 -8.43
N ASP A 136 12.15 7.23 -7.56
CA ASP A 136 13.56 7.12 -7.17
C ASP A 136 13.92 5.85 -6.39
N SER A 137 13.00 5.35 -5.55
CA SER A 137 13.19 4.13 -4.75
C SER A 137 12.26 2.99 -5.15
N GLY A 138 11.30 3.27 -6.03
CA GLY A 138 10.22 2.36 -6.35
C GLY A 138 10.53 1.45 -7.54
N GLN A 139 10.04 0.22 -7.46
CA GLN A 139 10.17 -0.76 -8.54
C GLN A 139 9.07 -0.55 -9.59
N SER A 140 9.42 -0.49 -10.87
CA SER A 140 8.46 -0.42 -11.98
C SER A 140 8.86 -1.25 -13.19
N GLY A 141 9.91 -2.08 -13.08
CA GLY A 141 10.44 -2.85 -14.22
C GLY A 141 11.19 -2.00 -15.24
N LYS A 142 11.67 -0.81 -14.86
CA LYS A 142 12.36 0.15 -15.74
C LYS A 142 13.52 -0.49 -16.50
N PHE A 143 13.43 -0.55 -17.84
CA PHE A 143 14.55 -0.93 -18.68
C PHE A 143 15.70 0.09 -18.52
N SER A 144 16.89 -0.39 -18.19
CA SER A 144 18.10 0.41 -18.06
C SER A 144 19.31 -0.46 -18.36
N SER A 145 20.29 0.11 -19.06
CA SER A 145 21.61 -0.52 -19.28
C SER A 145 22.42 -0.59 -17.99
N ALA A 146 22.11 0.25 -16.99
CA ALA A 146 22.70 0.22 -15.66
C ALA A 146 21.79 -0.55 -14.68
N ALA A 147 22.39 -1.41 -13.86
CA ALA A 147 21.70 -2.09 -12.77
C ALA A 147 21.48 -1.14 -11.56
N PRO A 148 20.36 -1.27 -10.82
CA PRO A 148 19.26 -2.22 -11.03
C PRO A 148 18.30 -1.81 -12.15
N ASN A 149 18.05 -2.70 -13.10
CA ASN A 149 17.17 -2.46 -14.26
C ASN A 149 15.69 -2.75 -13.98
N TRP A 150 15.23 -2.42 -12.77
CA TRP A 150 13.83 -2.57 -12.34
C TRP A 150 13.33 -1.38 -11.51
N LEU A 151 14.23 -0.50 -11.07
CA LEU A 151 13.96 0.66 -10.22
C LEU A 151 13.95 1.94 -11.05
N GLY A 152 13.10 2.89 -10.69
CA GLY A 152 12.90 4.12 -11.46
C GLY A 152 11.57 4.12 -12.19
N CYS A 153 11.28 5.24 -12.84
CA CYS A 153 10.17 5.41 -13.78
C CYS A 153 10.63 6.29 -14.96
N SER A 154 9.74 6.51 -15.92
CA SER A 154 9.84 7.59 -16.89
C SER A 154 8.97 8.76 -16.43
N LYS A 155 9.55 9.95 -16.25
CA LYS A 155 8.78 11.15 -15.87
C LYS A 155 7.80 11.59 -16.94
N ALA A 156 8.12 11.30 -18.21
CA ALA A 156 7.26 11.56 -19.36
C ALA A 156 5.99 10.70 -19.39
N SER A 157 5.97 9.60 -18.64
CA SER A 157 4.82 8.70 -18.64
C SER A 157 3.66 9.25 -17.81
N TYR A 158 2.45 8.77 -18.10
CA TYR A 158 1.24 9.20 -17.40
C TYR A 158 1.08 8.50 -16.06
N ALA A 159 0.71 9.27 -15.04
CA ALA A 159 0.37 8.76 -13.72
C ALA A 159 -0.79 9.54 -13.11
N PHE A 160 -1.50 8.94 -12.17
CA PHE A 160 -2.51 9.62 -11.37
C PHE A 160 -2.65 8.96 -10.00
N VAL A 161 -3.23 9.68 -9.04
CA VAL A 161 -3.60 9.16 -7.72
C VAL A 161 -5.12 9.21 -7.60
N ASP A 162 -5.72 8.09 -7.21
CA ASP A 162 -7.16 8.01 -6.98
C ASP A 162 -7.57 8.53 -5.60
N TYR A 163 -8.87 8.72 -5.39
CA TYR A 163 -9.42 9.18 -4.10
C TYR A 163 -9.08 8.29 -2.91
N SER A 164 -8.74 7.02 -3.14
CA SER A 164 -8.35 6.07 -2.10
C SER A 164 -6.86 6.13 -1.75
N GLY A 165 -6.09 6.95 -2.48
CA GLY A 165 -4.66 7.12 -2.31
C GLY A 165 -3.82 6.08 -3.01
N MET A 166 -4.40 5.25 -3.89
CA MET A 166 -3.63 4.35 -4.74
C MET A 166 -3.01 5.16 -5.89
N ALA A 167 -1.76 4.87 -6.19
CA ALA A 167 -1.07 5.48 -7.32
C ALA A 167 -1.16 4.57 -8.54
N TRP A 168 -1.40 5.16 -9.70
CA TRP A 168 -1.49 4.48 -10.97
C TRP A 168 -0.43 5.06 -11.89
N TYR A 169 0.32 4.21 -12.56
CA TYR A 169 1.42 4.63 -13.43
C TYR A 169 1.41 3.79 -14.70
N LEU A 170 1.41 4.46 -15.84
CA LEU A 170 1.54 3.82 -17.14
C LEU A 170 3.04 3.69 -17.45
N TYR A 171 3.53 2.49 -17.73
CA TYR A 171 4.96 2.28 -17.97
C TYR A 171 5.46 3.07 -19.19
N SER A 172 4.68 3.06 -20.27
CA SER A 172 4.90 3.86 -21.47
C SER A 172 3.59 4.42 -22.00
N ASN A 173 3.55 5.68 -22.42
CA ASN A 173 2.34 6.27 -23.01
C ASN A 173 1.95 5.65 -24.37
N GLN A 174 2.87 4.86 -24.93
CA GLN A 174 2.76 4.24 -26.23
C GLN A 174 2.56 2.73 -26.13
N GLU A 175 2.83 2.15 -24.95
CA GLU A 175 2.86 0.69 -24.78
C GLU A 175 2.79 0.23 -23.30
N PHE A 176 2.73 -1.09 -23.17
CA PHE A 176 2.66 -1.94 -22.01
C PHE A 176 3.59 -1.60 -20.80
N PRO A 177 3.28 -1.94 -19.51
CA PRO A 177 1.98 -2.16 -18.80
C PRO A 177 1.40 -0.94 -18.05
N ILE A 178 0.22 -1.13 -17.45
CA ILE A 178 -0.28 -0.32 -16.32
C ILE A 178 0.25 -0.89 -15.00
N LEU A 179 0.80 -0.04 -14.15
CA LEU A 179 1.18 -0.36 -12.78
C LEU A 179 0.25 0.33 -11.79
N VAL A 180 -0.03 -0.36 -10.69
CA VAL A 180 -0.75 0.20 -9.55
C VAL A 180 0.07 -0.01 -8.28
N ASP A 181 0.16 1.03 -7.46
CA ASP A 181 0.66 0.98 -6.10
C ASP A 181 -0.52 1.08 -5.13
N VAL A 182 -0.84 -0.04 -4.49
CA VAL A 182 -2.07 -0.17 -3.69
C VAL A 182 -1.95 0.49 -2.31
N ASN A 183 -0.75 0.87 -1.89
CA ASN A 183 -0.52 1.63 -0.66
C ASN A 183 -0.03 3.08 -0.93
N GLY A 184 -0.01 3.50 -2.20
CA GLY A 184 0.34 4.85 -2.62
C GLY A 184 1.84 5.11 -2.59
N ASN A 185 2.28 6.13 -1.85
CA ASN A 185 3.69 6.49 -1.73
C ASN A 185 4.40 5.79 -0.57
N LYS A 186 3.71 4.90 0.16
CA LYS A 186 4.24 4.24 1.35
C LYS A 186 5.16 3.10 0.94
N ASN A 187 6.18 2.86 1.76
CA ASN A 187 7.05 1.70 1.57
C ASN A 187 6.25 0.39 1.66
N PRO A 188 6.68 -0.69 0.97
CA PRO A 188 7.97 -0.85 0.30
C PRO A 188 8.12 -0.40 -1.17
N ASN A 189 7.06 -0.05 -1.90
CA ASN A 189 7.10 0.30 -3.33
C ASN A 189 7.74 -0.81 -4.21
N LYS A 190 7.35 -2.07 -4.00
CA LYS A 190 7.92 -3.28 -4.61
C LYS A 190 6.92 -4.07 -5.46
N LEU A 191 7.41 -4.53 -6.61
CA LEU A 191 6.67 -5.40 -7.52
C LEU A 191 6.33 -6.73 -6.85
N GLY A 192 5.06 -7.14 -6.95
CA GLY A 192 4.52 -8.35 -6.33
C GLY A 192 4.24 -8.23 -4.83
N LYS A 193 4.38 -7.04 -4.24
CA LYS A 193 4.01 -6.75 -2.85
C LYS A 193 2.90 -5.72 -2.80
N ASP A 194 3.24 -4.44 -2.89
CA ASP A 194 2.29 -3.32 -2.97
C ASP A 194 2.15 -2.79 -4.41
N ARG A 195 3.08 -3.12 -5.30
CA ARG A 195 2.98 -2.78 -6.72
C ARG A 195 2.57 -3.97 -7.58
N PHE A 196 1.52 -3.78 -8.37
CA PHE A 196 0.96 -4.80 -9.25
C PHE A 196 0.88 -4.31 -10.69
N VAL A 197 0.82 -5.28 -11.59
CA VAL A 197 0.89 -5.05 -13.03
C VAL A 197 -0.42 -5.53 -13.66
N LEU A 198 -1.09 -4.60 -14.33
CA LEU A 198 -2.31 -4.81 -15.08
C LEU A 198 -2.11 -4.41 -16.55
N ARG A 199 -3.05 -4.83 -17.38
CA ARG A 199 -3.07 -4.46 -18.79
C ARG A 199 -4.48 -4.43 -19.35
N PHE A 200 -4.64 -3.63 -20.41
CA PHE A 200 -5.73 -3.84 -21.35
C PHE A 200 -5.55 -5.18 -22.06
N ALA A 201 -6.65 -5.89 -22.26
CA ALA A 201 -6.66 -7.21 -22.86
C ALA A 201 -7.92 -7.43 -23.68
N SER A 202 -7.79 -8.27 -24.70
CA SER A 202 -8.87 -8.96 -25.40
C SER A 202 -8.91 -10.43 -24.99
N LYS A 203 -9.98 -11.14 -25.36
CA LYS A 203 -10.05 -12.60 -25.21
C LYS A 203 -8.87 -13.30 -25.89
N GLU A 204 -8.49 -12.89 -27.10
CA GLU A 204 -7.40 -13.47 -27.87
C GLU A 204 -6.03 -13.23 -27.21
N SER A 205 -5.84 -12.06 -26.61
CA SER A 205 -4.61 -11.71 -25.90
C SER A 205 -4.40 -12.49 -24.58
N MET A 206 -5.44 -13.15 -24.07
CA MET A 206 -5.34 -14.01 -22.89
C MET A 206 -4.87 -15.41 -23.26
N ASP A 207 -5.36 -15.94 -24.38
CA ASP A 207 -5.03 -17.29 -24.86
C ASP A 207 -3.59 -17.36 -25.42
N GLY A 208 -3.06 -16.24 -25.95
CA GLY A 208 -1.68 -16.15 -26.45
C GLY A 208 -0.59 -15.95 -25.37
N ALA A 209 -0.97 -15.65 -24.12
CA ALA A 209 -0.04 -15.27 -23.05
C ALA A 209 0.68 -16.45 -22.37
N GLU A 210 0.30 -17.70 -22.66
CA GLU A 210 0.98 -18.90 -22.14
C GLU A 210 2.29 -19.25 -22.87
N GLY A 211 2.64 -18.55 -23.96
CA GLY A 211 3.70 -18.99 -24.86
C GLY A 211 4.91 -18.08 -25.09
N ASN A 212 4.79 -16.75 -25.10
CA ASN A 212 5.92 -15.88 -25.47
C ASN A 212 5.75 -14.40 -25.04
N PRO A 213 6.52 -13.88 -24.07
CA PRO A 213 6.46 -12.49 -23.64
C PRO A 213 7.09 -11.48 -24.63
N MET A 214 7.59 -11.93 -25.79
CA MET A 214 8.26 -11.10 -26.80
C MET A 214 7.48 -10.93 -28.11
N ASN A 215 6.31 -11.54 -28.28
CA ASN A 215 5.51 -11.26 -29.45
C ASN A 215 4.66 -10.01 -29.17
N ASN A 216 4.72 -9.03 -30.08
CA ASN A 216 4.00 -7.76 -30.12
C ASN A 216 2.46 -7.94 -30.28
N VAL A 217 1.90 -8.97 -29.65
CA VAL A 217 0.50 -9.45 -29.74
C VAL A 217 -0.34 -8.88 -28.59
N ASN A 218 0.24 -7.98 -27.77
CA ASN A 218 -0.37 -7.48 -26.54
C ASN A 218 -1.76 -6.85 -26.74
N TYR A 219 -2.09 -6.46 -27.98
CA TYR A 219 -3.36 -5.87 -28.38
C TYR A 219 -3.92 -6.49 -29.67
N THR A 220 -3.84 -7.81 -29.85
CA THR A 220 -4.60 -8.46 -30.94
C THR A 220 -6.04 -8.69 -30.53
N GLY A 221 -6.98 -8.25 -31.37
CA GLY A 221 -8.41 -8.40 -31.10
C GLY A 221 -8.99 -7.19 -30.38
N ASN A 222 -10.31 -7.19 -30.24
CA ASN A 222 -11.04 -6.07 -29.63
C ASN A 222 -10.82 -6.09 -28.12
N ILE A 223 -10.16 -5.05 -27.60
CA ILE A 223 -9.91 -4.91 -26.17
C ILE A 223 -11.24 -4.79 -25.43
N ASP A 224 -11.53 -5.75 -24.57
CA ASP A 224 -12.81 -5.90 -23.89
C ASP A 224 -12.69 -6.09 -22.37
N ARG A 225 -11.46 -6.12 -21.83
CA ARG A 225 -11.24 -6.33 -20.39
C ARG A 225 -9.90 -5.81 -19.88
N ILE A 226 -9.78 -5.82 -18.55
CA ILE A 226 -8.51 -5.63 -17.84
C ILE A 226 -8.01 -6.99 -17.35
N ALA A 227 -6.74 -7.28 -17.62
CA ALA A 227 -6.06 -8.50 -17.19
C ALA A 227 -4.99 -8.21 -16.14
N PRO A 228 -4.83 -9.07 -15.12
CA PRO A 228 -3.61 -9.10 -14.34
C PRO A 228 -2.45 -9.65 -15.17
N TRP A 229 -1.23 -9.33 -14.74
CA TRP A 229 -0.04 -10.01 -15.22
C TRP A 229 0.00 -11.48 -14.74
N PHE A 230 0.84 -12.29 -15.39
CA PHE A 230 1.04 -13.69 -15.01
C PHE A 230 1.93 -13.82 -13.78
N ASP A 231 1.78 -14.90 -13.02
CA ASP A 231 2.60 -15.14 -11.83
C ASP A 231 4.07 -15.36 -12.20
N ILE A 232 4.96 -14.72 -11.42
CA ILE A 232 6.40 -14.78 -11.64
C ILE A 232 7.06 -15.34 -10.38
N ILE A 233 7.49 -16.59 -10.45
CA ILE A 233 8.17 -17.26 -9.34
C ILE A 233 9.65 -16.87 -9.29
N ASN A 234 10.33 -16.94 -10.43
CA ASN A 234 11.77 -16.67 -10.53
C ASN A 234 12.09 -15.17 -10.57
N LYS A 235 13.22 -14.79 -9.96
CA LYS A 235 13.71 -13.41 -9.97
C LYS A 235 13.98 -12.93 -11.38
N LYS A 236 13.37 -11.81 -11.76
CA LYS A 236 13.59 -11.12 -13.04
C LYS A 236 13.20 -9.65 -12.92
N ARG A 237 13.41 -8.86 -13.99
CA ARG A 237 13.11 -7.42 -14.01
C ARG A 237 11.72 -7.05 -13.48
N TRP A 238 10.68 -7.78 -13.90
CA TRP A 238 9.29 -7.57 -13.48
C TRP A 238 8.92 -8.25 -12.16
N CYS A 239 9.88 -8.87 -11.49
CA CYS A 239 9.75 -9.45 -10.16
C CYS A 239 11.13 -9.63 -9.50
N PRO A 240 11.75 -8.53 -8.99
CA PRO A 240 13.13 -8.59 -8.51
C PRO A 240 13.31 -9.46 -7.25
N ASP A 241 12.29 -9.46 -6.37
CA ASP A 241 12.30 -10.23 -5.13
C ASP A 241 11.94 -11.72 -5.36
N GLY A 242 11.35 -12.07 -6.52
CA GLY A 242 10.75 -13.39 -6.77
C GLY A 242 9.35 -13.54 -6.14
N ASN A 243 8.64 -14.62 -6.48
CA ASN A 243 7.29 -14.93 -5.96
C ASN A 243 6.25 -13.80 -6.10
N CYS A 244 6.20 -13.13 -7.25
CA CYS A 244 5.17 -12.14 -7.54
C CYS A 244 3.90 -12.82 -8.07
N LEU A 245 2.88 -12.93 -7.21
CA LEU A 245 1.64 -13.65 -7.45
C LEU A 245 0.52 -12.74 -8.00
N TYR A 246 0.76 -12.13 -9.16
CA TYR A 246 -0.15 -11.16 -9.78
C TYR A 246 -1.54 -11.71 -10.14
N LYS A 247 -1.64 -12.97 -10.56
CA LYS A 247 -2.89 -13.64 -10.94
C LYS A 247 -3.46 -14.42 -9.75
N SER A 248 -2.64 -15.22 -9.07
CA SER A 248 -3.11 -16.08 -7.97
C SER A 248 -3.73 -15.29 -6.81
N TRP A 249 -3.21 -14.09 -6.50
CA TRP A 249 -3.78 -13.25 -5.43
C TRP A 249 -5.19 -12.74 -5.69
N LEU A 250 -5.65 -12.75 -6.95
CA LEU A 250 -7.02 -12.36 -7.29
C LEU A 250 -8.02 -13.52 -7.14
N LEU A 251 -7.56 -14.77 -7.28
CA LEU A 251 -8.40 -15.97 -7.27
C LEU A 251 -8.69 -16.52 -5.86
N GLU A 252 -7.77 -16.31 -4.93
CA GLU A 252 -7.84 -16.77 -3.54
C GLU A 252 -8.45 -15.73 -2.60
#